data_AF-A0A0Q9ERF1-F1
#
_entry.id   AF-A0A0Q9ERF1-F1
#
_cell.length_a   1.000
_cell.length_b   1.000
_cell.length_c   1.000
_cell.angle_alpha   90.00
_cell.angle_beta   90.00
_cell.angle_gamma   90.00
#
_symmetry.space_group_name_H-M   'P 1'
#
loop_
_entity.id
_entity.type
_entity.pdbx_description
1 polymer ?
#
loop_
_entity_poly.entity_id
_entity_poly.type
_entity_poly.pdbx_seq_one_letter_code
_entity_poly.pdbx_strand_id
1 'polypeptide(L)'
;MSNALRFSLLVLGLLAGAAQAADPIEDRQRAALAGRYVLEGAADAASELLLEPDGRFEWSLSYGLMVESASGRWNVGGDRVVLTTQAPVPSKPAFSLDQTLPWNPDAQKRLGEFAEERREALIEEACGFVKTYRLGLELGELAAIADVSAATDAARRGEAEAALAPALAALEQARRALETAGGAAIEARAAQPERRPPPLLSAAEAAAAAATAAATEAALQGQTPADAVPVDEMEAAERAAQTYLQRLHEVWRLHAMADRRTPELRPATFDSGRCLPPSEADAQGEGYAVVIGDPQRGQRAEGIGVGFVYSDGRTERTETGPSGWALAVRRPGARLQQVILQAPDIPAQALALDESRGRIFAIGLDSAAAMPVPFDQIILSQDDGALIAPRVPGRYVRH
;
A
#
# COMPACT_ATOMS: atom_id res chain seq x y z
N MET A 1 -53.91 60.46 -6.96
CA MET A 1 -53.56 61.69 -7.69
C MET A 1 -52.03 61.76 -7.74
N SER A 2 -51.48 61.88 -8.95
CA SER A 2 -50.07 62.18 -9.35
C SER A 2 -48.98 61.13 -8.99
N ASN A 3 -48.40 60.36 -9.94
CA ASN A 3 -47.42 60.70 -11.01
C ASN A 3 -46.27 61.58 -10.50
N ALA A 4 -44.97 61.40 -10.79
CA ALA A 4 -44.12 60.54 -11.62
C ALA A 4 -42.65 60.90 -11.22
N LEU A 5 -41.60 60.08 -11.34
CA LEU A 5 -40.70 59.88 -12.51
C LEU A 5 -39.51 59.02 -12.00
N ARG A 6 -39.20 57.88 -12.63
CA ARG A 6 -38.06 57.61 -13.55
C ARG A 6 -36.63 57.75 -12.93
N PHE A 7 -35.86 56.66 -12.85
CA PHE A 7 -34.87 56.30 -13.88
C PHE A 7 -34.21 54.92 -13.62
N SER A 8 -33.97 54.25 -14.73
CA SER A 8 -33.39 52.93 -14.99
C SER A 8 -32.05 52.60 -14.32
N LEU A 9 -31.82 51.32 -14.01
CA LEU A 9 -30.84 50.47 -14.72
C LEU A 9 -31.04 48.99 -14.36
N LEU A 10 -31.58 48.26 -15.34
CA LEU A 10 -31.63 46.80 -15.45
C LEU A 10 -30.26 46.32 -15.94
N VAL A 11 -29.62 45.39 -15.24
CA VAL A 11 -28.63 44.48 -15.83
C VAL A 11 -29.08 43.06 -15.55
N LEU A 12 -29.78 42.51 -16.55
CA LEU A 12 -30.13 41.11 -16.66
C LEU A 12 -28.91 40.38 -17.24
N GLY A 13 -28.16 39.67 -16.40
CA GLY A 13 -27.05 38.81 -16.85
C GLY A 13 -27.59 37.46 -17.31
N LEU A 14 -27.77 37.30 -18.62
CA LEU A 14 -27.98 36.01 -19.28
C LEU A 14 -26.76 35.10 -19.07
N LEU A 15 -26.91 34.09 -18.21
CA LEU A 15 -26.07 32.89 -18.26
C LEU A 15 -26.64 31.99 -19.37
N ALA A 16 -26.30 32.30 -20.61
CA ALA A 16 -26.46 31.37 -21.72
C ALA A 16 -25.44 30.24 -21.52
N GLY A 17 -25.93 29.01 -21.39
CA GLY A 17 -25.09 27.82 -21.38
C GLY A 17 -24.30 27.72 -22.67
N ALA A 18 -22.97 27.77 -22.55
CA ALA A 18 -22.08 27.37 -23.62
C ALA A 18 -22.15 25.84 -23.74
N ALA A 19 -23.08 25.35 -24.56
CA ALA A 19 -22.86 24.07 -25.22
C ALA A 19 -21.62 24.28 -26.12
N GLN A 20 -20.52 23.58 -25.85
CA GLN A 20 -19.39 23.53 -26.79
C GLN A 20 -19.94 23.05 -28.15
N ALA A 21 -20.10 23.96 -29.10
CA ALA A 21 -20.32 23.61 -30.49
C ALA A 21 -19.02 22.98 -31.00
N ALA A 22 -19.10 21.74 -31.47
CA ALA A 22 -18.00 21.05 -32.13
C ALA A 22 -17.49 21.86 -33.34
N ASP A 23 -16.20 21.77 -33.65
CA ASP A 23 -15.60 22.47 -34.78
C ASP A 23 -16.08 21.84 -36.11
N PRO A 24 -16.73 22.61 -37.01
CA PRO A 24 -17.25 22.09 -38.29
C PRO A 24 -16.16 21.61 -39.27
N ILE A 25 -14.87 21.84 -38.99
CA ILE A 25 -13.73 21.25 -39.72
C ILE A 25 -13.49 19.82 -39.24
N GLU A 26 -13.50 19.61 -37.92
CA GLU A 26 -13.29 18.30 -37.31
C GLU A 26 -14.41 17.32 -37.67
N ASP A 27 -15.66 17.78 -37.73
CA ASP A 27 -16.81 16.97 -38.15
C ASP A 27 -16.68 16.46 -39.59
N ARG A 28 -16.18 17.29 -40.51
CA ARG A 28 -15.96 16.89 -41.90
C ARG A 28 -14.82 15.88 -42.03
N GLN A 29 -13.76 16.05 -41.25
CA GLN A 29 -12.64 15.11 -41.21
C GLN A 29 -13.08 13.77 -40.60
N ARG A 30 -13.89 13.79 -39.54
CA ARG A 30 -14.50 12.57 -38.97
C ARG A 30 -15.43 11.89 -39.96
N ALA A 31 -16.30 12.63 -40.62
CA ALA A 31 -17.21 12.05 -41.61
C ALA A 31 -16.47 11.36 -42.77
N ALA A 32 -15.32 11.90 -43.20
CA ALA A 32 -14.49 11.26 -44.22
C ALA A 32 -13.83 9.96 -43.72
N LEU A 33 -13.47 9.90 -42.43
CA LEU A 33 -12.80 8.77 -41.81
C LEU A 33 -13.73 7.70 -41.20
N ALA A 34 -15.02 8.01 -41.03
CA ALA A 34 -16.00 7.09 -40.50
C ALA A 34 -16.20 5.86 -41.41
N GLY A 35 -16.34 4.70 -40.80
CA GLY A 35 -16.49 3.43 -41.52
C GLY A 35 -16.07 2.23 -40.68
N ARG A 36 -16.33 1.04 -41.23
CA ARG A 36 -15.87 -0.23 -40.67
C ARG A 36 -14.53 -0.59 -41.27
N TYR A 37 -13.60 -0.97 -40.42
CA TYR A 37 -12.26 -1.38 -40.79
C TYR A 37 -11.98 -2.78 -40.28
N VAL A 38 -11.31 -3.58 -41.11
CA VAL A 38 -10.90 -4.95 -40.76
C VAL A 38 -9.37 -5.02 -40.81
N LEU A 39 -8.78 -5.71 -39.84
CA LEU A 39 -7.35 -5.91 -39.78
C LEU A 39 -6.90 -6.91 -40.87
N GLU A 40 -5.98 -6.46 -41.72
CA GLU A 40 -5.31 -7.28 -42.72
C GLU A 40 -3.81 -7.38 -42.43
N GLY A 41 -3.19 -8.50 -42.85
CA GLY A 41 -1.74 -8.69 -42.74
C GLY A 41 -1.25 -9.20 -41.37
N ALA A 42 -2.15 -9.70 -40.52
CA ALA A 42 -1.84 -10.37 -39.25
C ALA A 42 -2.26 -11.85 -39.32
N ALA A 43 -1.32 -12.78 -39.26
CA ALA A 43 -1.62 -14.20 -39.44
C ALA A 43 -2.44 -14.82 -38.28
N ASP A 44 -2.19 -14.35 -37.06
CA ASP A 44 -2.73 -14.95 -35.83
C ASP A 44 -3.72 -14.03 -35.08
N ALA A 45 -4.10 -12.91 -35.70
CA ALA A 45 -4.99 -11.91 -35.11
C ALA A 45 -6.14 -11.57 -36.05
N ALA A 46 -7.34 -11.48 -35.51
CA ALA A 46 -8.48 -10.86 -36.17
C ALA A 46 -8.87 -9.62 -35.37
N SER A 47 -9.07 -8.48 -36.04
CA SER A 47 -9.54 -7.28 -35.37
C SER A 47 -10.47 -6.48 -36.26
N GLU A 48 -11.46 -5.86 -35.64
CA GLU A 48 -12.39 -4.96 -36.29
C GLU A 48 -12.41 -3.63 -35.54
N LEU A 49 -12.45 -2.54 -36.31
CA LEU A 49 -12.56 -1.18 -35.81
C LEU A 49 -13.71 -0.48 -36.54
N LEU A 50 -14.70 -0.02 -35.80
CA LEU A 50 -15.77 0.82 -36.32
C LEU A 50 -15.54 2.25 -35.84
N LEU A 51 -15.42 3.19 -36.79
CA LEU A 51 -15.40 4.62 -36.51
C LEU A 51 -16.75 5.23 -36.88
N GLU A 52 -17.53 5.66 -35.89
CA GLU A 52 -18.80 6.34 -36.11
C GLU A 52 -18.62 7.82 -36.46
N PRO A 53 -19.44 8.42 -37.34
CA PRO A 53 -19.32 9.83 -37.73
C PRO A 53 -19.47 10.82 -36.56
N ASP A 54 -20.12 10.42 -35.47
CA ASP A 54 -20.34 11.23 -34.26
C ASP A 54 -19.12 11.24 -33.30
N GLY A 55 -18.02 10.61 -33.71
CA GLY A 55 -16.81 10.50 -32.92
C GLY A 55 -16.83 9.35 -31.91
N ARG A 56 -17.75 8.38 -31.99
CA ARG A 56 -17.69 7.12 -31.22
C ARG A 56 -16.94 6.03 -31.97
N PHE A 57 -16.27 5.13 -31.25
CA PHE A 57 -15.65 3.95 -31.86
C PHE A 57 -16.01 2.66 -31.12
N GLU A 58 -15.98 1.55 -31.85
CA GLU A 58 -15.97 0.20 -31.32
C GLU A 58 -14.75 -0.54 -31.87
N TRP A 59 -14.06 -1.28 -31.02
CA TRP A 59 -12.87 -2.05 -31.39
C TRP A 59 -12.94 -3.43 -30.75
N SER A 60 -12.52 -4.44 -31.49
CA SER A 60 -12.35 -5.80 -30.98
C SER A 60 -11.09 -6.43 -31.54
N LEU A 61 -10.41 -7.24 -30.74
CA LEU A 61 -9.24 -8.02 -31.13
C LEU A 61 -9.41 -9.45 -30.61
N SER A 62 -9.22 -10.40 -31.50
CA SER A 62 -9.13 -11.82 -31.18
C SER A 62 -7.74 -12.31 -31.54
N TYR A 63 -7.02 -12.84 -30.55
CA TYR A 63 -5.70 -13.43 -30.71
C TYR A 63 -5.66 -14.78 -29.97
N GLY A 64 -5.70 -15.89 -30.71
CA GLY A 64 -5.87 -17.21 -30.12
C GLY A 64 -7.18 -17.32 -29.30
N LEU A 65 -7.06 -17.59 -27.99
CA LEU A 65 -8.19 -17.64 -27.05
C LEU A 65 -8.47 -16.29 -26.36
N MET A 66 -7.62 -15.29 -26.57
CA MET A 66 -7.77 -13.96 -25.99
C MET A 66 -8.73 -13.15 -26.87
N VAL A 67 -9.77 -12.60 -26.24
CA VAL A 67 -10.70 -11.67 -26.88
C VAL A 67 -10.71 -10.39 -26.05
N GLU A 68 -10.35 -9.30 -26.69
CA GLU A 68 -10.38 -7.95 -26.13
C GLU A 68 -11.38 -7.10 -26.90
N SER A 69 -12.03 -6.17 -26.21
CA SER A 69 -12.88 -5.17 -26.83
C SER A 69 -12.80 -3.84 -26.09
N ALA A 70 -12.97 -2.76 -26.84
CA ALA A 70 -12.95 -1.41 -26.31
C ALA A 70 -13.95 -0.54 -27.08
N SER A 71 -14.51 0.45 -26.40
CA SER A 71 -15.33 1.49 -27.02
C SER A 71 -14.97 2.84 -26.41
N GLY A 72 -15.27 3.92 -27.12
CA GLY A 72 -14.97 5.24 -26.62
C GLY A 72 -15.13 6.33 -27.65
N ARG A 73 -14.27 7.35 -27.57
CA ARG A 73 -14.30 8.51 -28.46
C ARG A 73 -13.08 8.50 -29.36
N TRP A 74 -13.26 8.95 -30.59
CA TRP A 74 -12.15 9.18 -31.51
C TRP A 74 -12.20 10.58 -32.09
N ASN A 75 -11.00 11.12 -32.33
CA ASN A 75 -10.81 12.42 -32.97
C ASN A 75 -9.71 12.33 -34.03
N VAL A 76 -9.70 13.32 -34.92
CA VAL A 76 -8.74 13.43 -36.01
C VAL A 76 -7.87 14.66 -35.77
N GLY A 77 -6.56 14.49 -35.84
CA GLY A 77 -5.60 15.59 -35.72
C GLY A 77 -4.39 15.36 -36.63
N GLY A 78 -4.24 16.20 -37.66
CA GLY A 78 -3.20 16.01 -38.68
C GLY A 78 -3.41 14.71 -39.46
N ASP A 79 -2.36 13.88 -39.53
CA ASP A 79 -2.33 12.56 -40.17
C ASP A 79 -2.69 11.39 -39.22
N ARG A 80 -3.27 11.71 -38.06
CA ARG A 80 -3.52 10.74 -36.98
C ARG A 80 -4.99 10.65 -36.59
N VAL A 81 -5.40 9.44 -36.23
CA VAL A 81 -6.67 9.15 -35.56
C VAL A 81 -6.34 8.73 -34.14
N VAL A 82 -6.91 9.41 -33.14
CA VAL A 82 -6.71 9.08 -31.73
C VAL A 82 -7.96 8.43 -31.19
N LEU A 83 -7.87 7.16 -30.83
CA LEU A 83 -8.90 6.44 -30.08
C LEU A 83 -8.64 6.66 -28.60
N THR A 84 -9.63 7.15 -27.86
CA THR A 84 -9.61 7.27 -26.41
C THR A 84 -10.69 6.39 -25.83
N THR A 85 -10.28 5.30 -25.18
CA THR A 85 -11.21 4.36 -24.56
C THR A 85 -11.97 5.09 -23.47
N GLN A 86 -13.28 4.94 -23.49
CA GLN A 86 -14.10 5.28 -22.34
C GLN A 86 -14.30 3.99 -21.60
N ALA A 87 -13.69 3.88 -20.42
CA ALA A 87 -14.00 2.77 -19.52
C ALA A 87 -15.53 2.68 -19.42
N PRO A 88 -16.13 1.48 -19.59
CA PRO A 88 -17.54 1.32 -19.36
C PRO A 88 -17.84 1.92 -17.99
N VAL A 89 -18.75 2.89 -17.92
CA VAL A 89 -19.27 3.31 -16.60
C VAL A 89 -19.84 2.02 -16.02
N PRO A 90 -19.30 1.47 -14.92
CA PRO A 90 -19.76 0.20 -14.41
C PRO A 90 -21.26 0.34 -14.16
N SER A 91 -22.08 -0.38 -14.95
CA SER A 91 -23.53 -0.31 -14.82
C SER A 91 -24.02 -0.90 -13.49
N LYS A 92 -23.10 -1.56 -12.77
CA LYS A 92 -23.25 -2.08 -11.42
C LYS A 92 -21.99 -1.76 -10.60
N PRO A 93 -22.11 -1.55 -9.29
CA PRO A 93 -20.96 -1.48 -8.38
C PRO A 93 -20.10 -2.74 -8.52
N ALA A 94 -18.77 -2.58 -8.44
CA ALA A 94 -17.87 -3.73 -8.46
C ALA A 94 -17.98 -4.57 -7.18
N PHE A 95 -18.43 -3.95 -6.09
CA PHE A 95 -18.63 -4.61 -4.81
C PHE A 95 -20.09 -4.58 -4.38
N SER A 96 -20.61 -5.72 -3.90
CA SER A 96 -21.95 -5.84 -3.32
C SER A 96 -21.89 -6.53 -1.95
N LEU A 97 -22.66 -6.03 -0.98
CA LEU A 97 -22.87 -6.75 0.27
C LEU A 97 -23.83 -7.91 0.02
N ASP A 98 -23.29 -9.14 0.00
CA ASP A 98 -24.07 -10.33 -0.34
C ASP A 98 -24.78 -10.88 0.90
N GLN A 99 -24.05 -11.01 2.01
CA GLN A 99 -24.57 -11.60 3.24
C GLN A 99 -23.95 -10.94 4.48
N THR A 100 -24.71 -10.93 5.57
CA THR A 100 -24.21 -10.57 6.90
C THR A 100 -24.43 -11.77 7.82
N LEU A 101 -23.37 -12.20 8.49
CA LEU A 101 -23.36 -13.36 9.36
C LEU A 101 -23.08 -12.94 10.80
N PRO A 102 -23.64 -13.66 11.79
CA PRO A 102 -23.27 -13.48 13.18
C PRO A 102 -21.79 -13.79 13.39
N TRP A 103 -21.20 -13.19 14.43
CA TRP A 103 -19.84 -13.51 14.84
C TRP A 103 -19.72 -14.99 15.24
N ASN A 104 -18.61 -15.64 14.86
CA ASN A 104 -18.42 -17.08 15.07
C ASN A 104 -16.98 -17.39 15.56
N PRO A 105 -16.71 -18.62 16.05
CA PRO A 105 -15.40 -18.97 16.59
C PRO A 105 -14.24 -18.86 15.60
N ASP A 106 -14.48 -19.13 14.31
CA ASP A 106 -13.44 -19.01 13.27
C ASP A 106 -13.04 -17.55 13.07
N ALA A 107 -14.01 -16.64 13.05
CA ALA A 107 -13.77 -15.21 13.01
C ALA A 107 -13.05 -14.72 14.27
N GLN A 108 -13.42 -15.25 15.46
CA GLN A 108 -12.74 -14.93 16.71
C GLN A 108 -11.28 -15.37 16.70
N LYS A 109 -10.98 -16.57 16.21
CA LYS A 109 -9.61 -17.08 16.08
C LYS A 109 -8.78 -16.18 15.18
N ARG A 110 -9.29 -15.89 13.98
CA ARG A 110 -8.61 -15.03 12.99
C ARG A 110 -8.39 -13.61 13.50
N LEU A 111 -9.37 -13.05 14.23
CA LEU A 111 -9.22 -11.75 14.87
C LEU A 111 -8.09 -11.77 15.91
N GLY A 112 -7.94 -12.86 16.67
CA GLY A 112 -6.84 -13.03 17.59
C GLY A 112 -5.48 -12.98 16.88
N GLU A 113 -5.32 -13.79 15.83
CA GLU A 113 -4.11 -13.82 15.00
C GLU A 113 -3.79 -12.43 14.42
N PHE A 114 -4.78 -11.78 13.80
CA PHE A 114 -4.65 -10.41 13.28
C PHE A 114 -4.30 -9.38 14.35
N ALA A 115 -4.91 -9.47 15.53
CA ALA A 115 -4.67 -8.54 16.62
C ALA A 115 -3.25 -8.69 17.19
N GLU A 116 -2.73 -9.91 17.26
CA GLU A 116 -1.33 -10.16 17.66
C GLU A 116 -0.35 -9.58 16.63
N GLU A 117 -0.50 -9.91 15.35
CA GLU A 117 0.35 -9.38 14.27
C GLU A 117 0.33 -7.85 14.25
N ARG A 118 -0.86 -7.25 14.36
CA ARG A 118 -1.02 -5.79 14.43
C ARG A 118 -0.36 -5.21 15.68
N ARG A 119 -0.49 -5.85 16.83
CA ARG A 119 0.15 -5.41 18.08
C ARG A 119 1.66 -5.43 17.95
N GLU A 120 2.22 -6.48 17.37
CA GLU A 120 3.66 -6.58 17.12
C GLU A 120 4.16 -5.48 16.20
N ALA A 121 3.46 -5.21 15.10
CA ALA A 121 3.79 -4.12 14.18
C ALA A 121 3.73 -2.74 14.87
N LEU A 122 2.72 -2.49 15.70
CA LEU A 122 2.61 -1.25 16.47
C LEU A 122 3.74 -1.12 17.50
N ILE A 123 4.13 -2.21 18.16
CA ILE A 123 5.27 -2.23 19.08
C ILE A 123 6.56 -1.85 18.33
N GLU A 124 6.79 -2.44 17.16
CA GLU A 124 7.94 -2.14 16.32
C GLU A 124 7.97 -0.69 15.85
N GLU A 125 6.82 -0.11 15.51
CA GLU A 125 6.70 1.30 15.14
C GLU A 125 6.96 2.22 16.35
N ALA A 126 6.44 1.87 17.53
CA ALA A 126 6.60 2.66 18.74
C ALA A 126 8.02 2.59 19.33
N CYS A 127 8.67 1.43 19.21
CA CYS A 127 10.00 1.13 19.72
C CYS A 127 10.84 0.45 18.63
N GLY A 128 11.43 1.25 17.74
CA GLY A 128 12.19 0.76 16.57
C GLY A 128 13.28 -0.27 16.90
N PHE A 129 13.96 -0.14 18.04
CA PHE A 129 15.00 -1.09 18.45
C PHE A 129 14.50 -2.53 18.63
N VAL A 130 13.21 -2.72 18.95
CA VAL A 130 12.59 -4.04 19.07
C VAL A 130 12.57 -4.74 17.71
N LYS A 131 12.27 -3.99 16.65
CA LYS A 131 12.32 -4.49 15.26
C LYS A 131 13.73 -4.88 14.88
N THR A 132 14.72 -4.00 15.13
CA THR A 132 16.14 -4.29 14.85
C THR A 132 16.59 -5.56 15.57
N TYR A 133 16.26 -5.68 16.86
CA TYR A 133 16.58 -6.86 17.66
C TYR A 133 15.99 -8.14 17.07
N ARG A 134 14.67 -8.15 16.77
CA ARG A 134 13.96 -9.33 16.26
C ARG A 134 14.50 -9.78 14.90
N LEU A 135 14.59 -8.86 13.94
CA LEU A 135 15.13 -9.15 12.60
C LEU A 135 16.58 -9.63 12.66
N GLY A 136 17.39 -9.05 13.55
CA GLY A 136 18.79 -9.43 13.70
C GLY A 136 19.00 -10.83 14.26
N LEU A 137 18.07 -11.34 15.09
CA LEU A 137 18.09 -12.73 15.56
C LEU A 137 17.83 -13.70 14.40
N GLU A 138 16.78 -13.45 13.61
CA GLU A 138 16.40 -14.30 12.47
C GLU A 138 17.50 -14.37 11.41
N LEU A 139 18.10 -13.22 11.06
CA LEU A 139 19.14 -13.14 10.03
C LEU A 139 20.44 -13.85 10.46
N GLY A 140 20.81 -13.78 11.73
CA GLY A 140 22.07 -14.36 12.16
C GLY A 140 22.04 -15.88 12.32
N GLU A 141 20.88 -16.48 12.60
CA GLU A 141 20.72 -17.93 12.62
C GLU A 141 21.00 -18.53 11.23
N LEU A 142 20.52 -17.86 10.17
CA LEU A 142 20.81 -18.24 8.78
C LEU A 142 22.29 -18.07 8.41
N ALA A 143 22.93 -16.99 8.89
CA ALA A 143 24.35 -16.73 8.60
C ALA A 143 25.28 -17.77 9.23
N ALA A 144 24.97 -18.27 10.44
CA ALA A 144 25.76 -19.29 11.12
C ALA A 144 25.85 -20.62 10.34
N ILE A 145 24.85 -20.94 9.52
CA ILE A 145 24.80 -22.15 8.70
C ILE A 145 25.76 -22.07 7.50
N ALA A 146 25.98 -20.86 6.95
CA ALA A 146 26.83 -20.67 5.76
C ALA A 146 28.34 -20.83 6.06
N ASP A 147 28.78 -20.49 7.28
CA ASP A 147 30.19 -20.50 7.67
C ASP A 147 30.77 -21.90 7.99
N VAL A 148 29.92 -22.93 8.11
CA VAL A 148 30.33 -24.33 8.39
C VAL A 148 31.25 -24.90 7.29
N SER A 149 31.19 -24.38 6.06
CA SER A 149 32.04 -24.81 4.94
C SER A 149 33.53 -24.42 5.07
N ALA A 150 33.90 -23.55 6.01
CA ALA A 150 35.25 -23.00 6.14
C ALA A 150 36.16 -23.72 7.17
N ALA A 151 35.66 -24.72 7.90
CA ALA A 151 36.30 -25.30 9.10
C ALA A 151 37.41 -26.36 8.85
N THR A 152 38.16 -26.27 7.75
CA THR A 152 39.18 -27.29 7.38
C THR A 152 40.59 -27.02 7.91
N ASP A 153 40.86 -25.85 8.51
CA ASP A 153 42.19 -25.42 8.96
C ASP A 153 42.34 -25.49 10.50
N ALA A 154 43.27 -26.32 10.98
CA ALA A 154 43.49 -26.55 12.41
C ALA A 154 44.03 -25.32 13.15
N ALA A 155 44.81 -24.45 12.49
CA ALA A 155 45.33 -23.23 13.12
C ALA A 155 44.20 -22.23 13.40
N ARG A 156 43.32 -22.03 12.41
CA ARG A 156 42.12 -21.19 12.53
C ARG A 156 41.15 -21.71 13.59
N ARG A 157 41.04 -23.04 13.74
CA ARG A 157 40.24 -23.64 14.82
C ARG A 157 40.77 -23.28 16.20
N GLY A 158 42.09 -23.40 16.41
CA GLY A 158 42.73 -23.04 17.69
C GLY A 158 42.60 -21.55 18.04
N GLU A 159 42.73 -20.66 17.05
CA GLU A 159 42.50 -19.23 17.23
C GLU A 159 41.04 -18.92 17.58
N ALA A 160 40.08 -19.54 16.90
CA ALA A 160 38.66 -19.39 17.20
C ALA A 160 38.33 -19.87 18.62
N GLU A 161 38.87 -21.01 19.05
CA GLU A 161 38.68 -21.52 20.41
C GLU A 161 39.23 -20.58 21.48
N ALA A 162 40.39 -19.97 21.25
CA ALA A 162 40.97 -19.00 22.17
C ALA A 162 40.15 -17.70 22.25
N ALA A 163 39.50 -17.30 21.16
CA ALA A 163 38.67 -16.09 21.08
C ALA A 163 37.25 -16.26 21.68
N LEU A 164 36.77 -17.49 21.88
CA LEU A 164 35.41 -17.75 22.38
C LEU A 164 35.14 -17.16 23.77
N ALA A 165 36.03 -17.38 24.74
CA ALA A 165 35.84 -16.90 26.10
C ALA A 165 35.69 -15.37 26.21
N PRO A 166 36.58 -14.54 25.62
CA PRO A 166 36.38 -13.09 25.62
C PRO A 166 35.17 -12.65 24.80
N ALA A 167 34.84 -13.34 23.70
CA ALA A 167 33.65 -13.02 22.90
C ALA A 167 32.34 -13.25 23.68
N LEU A 168 32.24 -14.35 24.43
CA LEU A 168 31.09 -14.63 25.30
C LEU A 168 30.94 -13.60 26.43
N ALA A 169 32.06 -13.16 27.03
CA ALA A 169 32.03 -12.11 28.03
C ALA A 169 31.56 -10.76 27.44
N ALA A 170 32.03 -10.41 26.24
CA ALA A 170 31.60 -9.21 25.53
C ALA A 170 30.12 -9.27 25.13
N LEU A 171 29.61 -10.45 24.73
CA LEU A 171 28.20 -10.67 24.44
C LEU A 171 27.33 -10.46 25.68
N GLU A 172 27.71 -11.02 26.82
CA GLU A 172 26.96 -10.84 28.08
C GLU A 172 26.95 -9.38 28.54
N GLN A 173 28.04 -8.65 28.34
CA GLN A 173 28.09 -7.20 28.59
C GLN A 173 27.15 -6.44 27.63
N ALA A 174 27.16 -6.77 26.34
CA ALA A 174 26.27 -6.17 25.36
C ALA A 174 24.78 -6.48 25.64
N ARG A 175 24.47 -7.69 26.10
CA ARG A 175 23.10 -8.09 26.51
C ARG A 175 22.59 -7.19 27.62
N ARG A 176 23.38 -6.99 28.68
CA ARG A 176 23.01 -6.10 29.81
C ARG A 176 22.85 -4.64 29.39
N ALA A 177 23.71 -4.16 28.50
CA ALA A 177 23.62 -2.82 27.94
C ALA A 177 22.31 -2.64 27.14
N LEU A 178 21.96 -3.61 26.29
CA LEU A 178 20.69 -3.63 25.56
C LEU A 178 19.48 -3.66 26.50
N GLU A 179 19.46 -4.53 27.51
CA GLU A 179 18.35 -4.59 28.46
C GLU A 179 18.17 -3.26 29.22
N THR A 180 19.27 -2.61 29.60
CA THR A 180 19.24 -1.31 30.30
C THR A 180 18.75 -0.20 29.38
N ALA A 181 19.33 -0.08 28.18
CA ALA A 181 18.96 0.97 27.23
C ALA A 181 17.53 0.77 26.70
N GLY A 182 17.14 -0.48 26.39
CA GLY A 182 15.79 -0.83 25.96
C GLY A 182 14.75 -0.55 27.04
N GLY A 183 15.05 -0.87 28.32
CA GLY A 183 14.19 -0.51 29.44
C GLY A 183 13.96 1.01 29.55
N ALA A 184 15.04 1.80 29.46
CA ALA A 184 14.95 3.25 29.49
C ALA A 184 14.15 3.82 28.30
N ALA A 185 14.35 3.30 27.09
CA ALA A 185 13.60 3.70 25.90
C ALA A 185 12.10 3.40 26.02
N ILE A 186 11.75 2.22 26.54
CA ILE A 186 10.36 1.82 26.80
C ILE A 186 9.71 2.75 27.83
N GLU A 187 10.42 3.07 28.93
CA GLU A 187 9.91 3.99 29.96
C GLU A 187 9.72 5.41 29.42
N ALA A 188 10.69 5.91 28.64
CA ALA A 188 10.61 7.22 27.99
C ALA A 188 9.41 7.29 27.02
N ARG A 189 9.18 6.22 26.23
CA ARG A 189 8.03 6.11 25.32
C ARG A 189 6.71 6.07 26.09
N ALA A 190 6.61 5.24 27.12
CA ALA A 190 5.42 5.12 27.95
C ALA A 190 5.06 6.44 28.66
N ALA A 191 6.05 7.27 28.99
CA ALA A 191 5.85 8.59 29.58
C ALA A 191 5.38 9.67 28.57
N GLN A 192 5.49 9.43 27.27
CA GLN A 192 5.15 10.38 26.21
C GLN A 192 4.24 9.77 25.11
N PRO A 193 3.02 9.29 25.44
CA PRO A 193 2.13 8.62 24.49
C PRO A 193 1.63 9.54 23.36
N GLU A 194 1.73 10.87 23.51
CA GLU A 194 1.17 11.86 22.56
C GLU A 194 2.18 12.54 21.63
N ARG A 195 3.45 12.10 21.56
CA ARG A 195 4.35 12.60 20.49
C ARG A 195 3.85 12.07 19.14
N ARG A 196 2.87 12.78 18.57
CA ARG A 196 2.48 12.70 17.17
C ARG A 196 3.75 12.77 16.33
N PRO A 197 3.87 11.98 15.24
CA PRO A 197 4.81 12.35 14.20
C PRO A 197 4.55 13.82 13.85
N PRO A 198 5.60 14.66 13.71
CA PRO A 198 5.38 16.03 13.27
C PRO A 198 4.49 15.98 12.02
N PRO A 199 3.52 16.91 11.87
CA PRO A 199 2.69 16.96 10.67
C PRO A 199 3.63 16.91 9.46
N LEU A 200 3.24 16.20 8.39
CA LEU A 200 3.99 16.19 7.13
C LEU A 200 4.20 17.63 6.70
N LEU A 201 5.37 18.16 7.03
CA LEU A 201 5.78 19.51 6.71
C LEU A 201 5.83 19.57 5.19
N SER A 202 5.33 20.66 4.62
CA SER A 202 5.58 20.94 3.21
C SER A 202 7.10 20.95 2.97
N ALA A 203 7.54 20.72 1.72
CA ALA A 203 8.97 20.73 1.39
C ALA A 203 9.70 22.02 1.86
N ALA A 204 8.98 23.15 1.92
CA ALA A 204 9.48 24.42 2.42
C ALA A 204 9.67 24.43 3.96
N GLU A 205 8.73 23.85 4.70
CA GLU A 205 8.82 23.75 6.16
C GLU A 205 9.84 22.70 6.61
N ALA A 206 9.99 21.59 5.86
CA ALA A 206 11.04 20.61 6.07
C ALA A 206 12.44 21.21 5.83
N ALA A 207 12.59 22.06 4.80
CA ALA A 207 13.83 22.79 4.53
C ALA A 207 14.15 23.81 5.63
N ALA A 208 13.15 24.50 6.18
CA ALA A 208 13.33 25.43 7.29
C ALA A 208 13.72 24.71 8.60
N ALA A 209 13.11 23.55 8.87
CA ALA A 209 13.47 22.70 10.01
C ALA A 209 14.90 22.15 9.86
N ALA A 210 15.28 21.70 8.66
CA ALA A 210 16.64 21.22 8.37
C ALA A 210 17.68 22.36 8.49
N ALA A 211 17.36 23.57 8.05
CA ALA A 211 18.23 24.74 8.21
C ALA A 211 18.42 25.12 9.68
N THR A 212 17.37 24.99 10.50
CA THR A 212 17.43 25.24 11.93
C THR A 212 18.23 24.15 12.66
N ALA A 213 18.08 22.89 12.26
CA ALA A 213 18.87 21.77 12.76
C ALA A 213 20.36 21.92 12.41
N ALA A 214 20.68 22.28 11.16
CA ALA A 214 22.04 22.54 10.72
C ALA A 214 22.68 23.75 11.43
N ALA A 215 21.90 24.80 11.71
CA ALA A 215 22.37 25.95 12.50
C ALA A 215 22.64 25.57 13.96
N THR A 216 21.86 24.64 14.52
CA THR A 216 22.04 24.12 15.88
C THR A 216 23.25 23.20 15.95
N GLU A 217 23.46 22.37 14.93
CA GLU A 217 24.62 21.48 14.80
C GLU A 217 25.93 22.28 14.63
N ALA A 218 25.90 23.35 13.84
CA ALA A 218 27.02 24.29 13.72
C ALA A 218 27.33 25.03 15.04
N ALA A 219 26.32 25.25 15.90
CA ALA A 219 26.51 25.82 17.24
C ALA A 219 27.10 24.81 18.24
N LEU A 220 26.83 23.51 18.07
CA LEU A 220 27.34 22.43 18.93
C LEU A 220 28.79 22.05 18.64
N GLN A 221 29.28 22.24 17.41
CA GLN A 221 30.68 21.95 17.02
C GLN A 221 31.72 22.88 17.69
N GLY A 222 31.28 23.90 18.43
CA GLY A 222 32.14 24.81 19.20
C GLY A 222 32.34 24.48 20.69
N GLN A 223 31.80 23.36 21.20
CA GLN A 223 31.83 23.03 22.63
C GLN A 223 32.73 21.81 22.96
N THR A 224 33.49 21.91 24.06
CA THR A 224 34.39 20.88 24.59
C THR A 224 33.63 19.76 25.34
N PRO A 225 34.24 18.57 25.54
CA PRO A 225 33.53 17.32 25.87
C PRO A 225 33.19 17.16 27.36
N ALA A 226 32.42 18.09 27.93
CA ALA A 226 31.84 17.96 29.27
C ALA A 226 30.30 18.01 29.29
N ASP A 227 29.66 18.40 28.18
CA ASP A 227 28.20 18.41 28.04
C ASP A 227 27.80 17.40 26.97
N ALA A 228 27.69 16.12 27.35
CA ALA A 228 27.12 15.11 26.46
C ALA A 228 25.66 15.49 26.20
N VAL A 229 25.33 15.76 24.93
CA VAL A 229 23.96 15.89 24.43
C VAL A 229 23.14 14.72 24.99
N PRO A 230 21.94 14.94 25.56
CA PRO A 230 21.09 13.83 25.96
C PRO A 230 20.82 12.99 24.73
N VAL A 231 21.44 11.80 24.70
CA VAL A 231 21.16 10.80 23.68
C VAL A 231 19.69 10.44 23.85
N ASP A 232 18.90 10.56 22.78
CA ASP A 232 17.54 10.05 22.75
C ASP A 232 17.58 8.58 23.21
N GLU A 233 16.84 8.26 24.27
CA GLU A 233 16.85 6.92 24.87
C GLU A 233 16.55 5.84 23.81
N MET A 234 15.76 6.17 22.78
CA MET A 234 15.49 5.29 21.64
C MET A 234 16.73 5.03 20.78
N GLU A 235 17.53 6.05 20.51
CA GLU A 235 18.78 5.93 19.76
C GLU A 235 19.84 5.15 20.57
N ALA A 236 19.87 5.34 21.89
CA ALA A 236 20.71 4.54 22.77
C ALA A 236 20.33 3.05 22.71
N ALA A 237 19.03 2.73 22.76
CA ALA A 237 18.53 1.37 22.65
C ALA A 237 18.83 0.75 21.28
N GLU A 238 18.66 1.51 20.19
CA GLU A 238 18.99 1.07 18.83
C GLU A 238 20.47 0.69 18.70
N ARG A 239 21.38 1.56 19.15
CA ARG A 239 22.83 1.27 19.12
C ARG A 239 23.20 0.07 19.99
N ALA A 240 22.57 -0.08 21.15
CA ALA A 240 22.77 -1.22 22.02
C ALA A 240 22.27 -2.52 21.37
N ALA A 241 21.14 -2.48 20.64
CA ALA A 241 20.60 -3.63 19.92
C ALA A 241 21.54 -4.10 18.80
N GLN A 242 22.02 -3.17 17.98
CA GLN A 242 22.99 -3.46 16.92
C GLN A 242 24.29 -4.04 17.48
N THR A 243 24.80 -3.46 18.57
CA THR A 243 26.02 -3.95 19.25
C THR A 243 25.82 -5.37 19.77
N TYR A 244 24.69 -5.67 20.43
CA TYR A 244 24.38 -7.01 20.92
C TYR A 244 24.33 -8.02 19.77
N LEU A 245 23.63 -7.70 18.67
CA LEU A 245 23.51 -8.57 17.51
C LEU A 245 24.86 -8.85 16.85
N GLN A 246 25.70 -7.82 16.70
CA GLN A 246 27.06 -7.99 16.19
C GLN A 246 27.88 -8.96 17.06
N ARG A 247 27.79 -8.85 18.39
CA ARG A 247 28.50 -9.76 19.31
C ARG A 247 27.92 -11.17 19.27
N LEU A 248 26.61 -11.31 19.10
CA LEU A 248 25.95 -12.60 18.99
C LEU A 248 26.40 -13.34 17.74
N HIS A 249 26.38 -12.66 16.59
CA HIS A 249 26.83 -13.22 15.32
C HIS A 249 28.31 -13.60 15.35
N GLU A 250 29.15 -12.80 16.02
CA GLU A 250 30.56 -13.13 16.21
C GLU A 250 30.74 -14.42 17.04
N VAL A 251 29.97 -14.59 18.12
CA VAL A 251 30.00 -15.83 18.91
C VAL A 251 29.55 -17.02 18.07
N TRP A 252 28.48 -16.90 17.29
CA TRP A 252 28.02 -17.96 16.38
C TRP A 252 29.08 -18.36 15.36
N ARG A 253 29.72 -17.37 14.73
CA ARG A 253 30.82 -17.57 13.78
C ARG A 253 32.01 -18.28 14.44
N LEU A 254 32.42 -17.85 15.63
CA LEU A 254 33.52 -18.49 16.37
C LEU A 254 33.20 -19.93 16.77
N HIS A 255 31.95 -20.23 17.15
CA HIS A 255 31.51 -21.60 17.42
C HIS A 255 31.58 -22.49 16.18
N ALA A 256 31.09 -21.99 15.03
CA ALA A 256 31.18 -22.70 13.76
C ALA A 256 32.65 -22.96 13.36
N MET A 257 33.53 -21.96 13.46
CA MET A 257 34.95 -22.10 13.16
C MET A 257 35.70 -23.04 14.11
N ALA A 258 35.29 -23.08 15.39
CA ALA A 258 35.83 -23.98 16.40
C ALA A 258 35.34 -25.42 16.25
N ASP A 259 34.44 -25.71 15.29
CA ASP A 259 33.74 -27.00 15.15
C ASP A 259 33.00 -27.40 16.45
N ARG A 260 32.37 -26.39 17.08
CA ARG A 260 31.59 -26.57 18.32
C ARG A 260 30.12 -26.30 18.04
N ARG A 261 29.24 -27.06 18.71
CA ARG A 261 27.82 -26.72 18.73
C ARG A 261 27.62 -25.33 19.34
N THR A 262 26.75 -24.55 18.71
CA THR A 262 26.30 -23.27 19.24
C THR A 262 25.59 -23.49 20.58
N PRO A 263 25.98 -22.77 21.65
CA PRO A 263 25.35 -22.94 22.95
C PRO A 263 23.98 -22.26 22.95
N GLU A 264 23.08 -22.74 23.82
CA GLU A 264 21.86 -22.01 24.13
C GLU A 264 22.25 -20.75 24.92
N LEU A 265 22.19 -19.60 24.24
CA LEU A 265 22.49 -18.30 24.82
C LEU A 265 21.20 -17.66 25.33
N ARG A 266 21.26 -17.04 26.50
CA ARG A 266 20.11 -16.30 27.04
C ARG A 266 19.84 -15.06 26.19
N PRO A 267 18.65 -14.91 25.59
CA PRO A 267 18.30 -13.69 24.85
C PRO A 267 18.17 -12.49 25.79
N ALA A 268 18.35 -11.28 25.24
CA ALA A 268 17.97 -10.05 25.92
C ALA A 268 16.44 -10.04 26.13
N THR A 269 16.00 -9.56 27.29
CA THR A 269 14.58 -9.52 27.66
C THR A 269 14.15 -8.09 27.98
N PHE A 270 13.01 -7.68 27.43
CA PHE A 270 12.40 -6.38 27.69
C PHE A 270 10.88 -6.48 27.57
N ASP A 271 10.16 -5.66 28.34
CA ASP A 271 8.68 -5.60 28.32
C ASP A 271 8.19 -4.73 27.16
N SER A 272 8.31 -5.26 25.95
CA SER A 272 7.96 -4.55 24.71
C SER A 272 6.47 -4.18 24.63
N GLY A 273 5.59 -4.85 25.39
CA GLY A 273 4.18 -4.48 25.48
C GLY A 273 3.95 -3.06 25.99
N ARG A 274 4.87 -2.54 26.83
CA ARG A 274 4.82 -1.17 27.34
C ARG A 274 5.24 -0.10 26.33
N CYS A 275 5.67 -0.49 25.13
CA CYS A 275 5.85 0.44 24.02
C CYS A 275 4.51 1.05 23.54
N LEU A 276 3.40 0.34 23.79
CA LEU A 276 2.06 0.78 23.44
C LEU A 276 1.36 1.45 24.63
N PRO A 277 0.51 2.46 24.37
CA PRO A 277 -0.42 2.95 25.39
C PRO A 277 -1.43 1.84 25.76
N PRO A 278 -1.97 1.85 27.00
CA PRO A 278 -2.89 0.80 27.47
C PRO A 278 -4.09 0.54 26.54
N SER A 279 -4.65 1.59 25.95
CA SER A 279 -5.79 1.48 25.02
C SER A 279 -5.48 0.72 23.72
N GLU A 280 -4.22 0.68 23.31
CA GLU A 280 -3.76 -0.08 22.12
C GLU A 280 -3.30 -1.48 22.49
N ALA A 281 -2.84 -1.69 23.73
CA ALA A 281 -2.50 -3.00 24.27
C ALA A 281 -3.76 -3.87 24.52
N ASP A 282 -4.85 -3.27 25.00
CA ASP A 282 -6.05 -3.95 25.52
C ASP A 282 -7.14 -4.24 24.47
N ALA A 283 -6.74 -4.55 23.23
CA ALA A 283 -7.63 -4.98 22.15
C ALA A 283 -8.24 -6.39 22.41
N GLN A 284 -8.94 -6.58 23.53
CA GLN A 284 -9.63 -7.81 23.88
C GLN A 284 -11.13 -7.67 23.61
N GLY A 285 -11.62 -8.38 22.59
CA GLY A 285 -13.05 -8.45 22.28
C GLY A 285 -13.35 -9.03 20.91
N GLU A 286 -14.65 -9.16 20.62
CA GLU A 286 -15.14 -9.39 19.26
C GLU A 286 -14.82 -8.18 18.37
N GLY A 287 -14.66 -8.42 17.08
CA GLY A 287 -14.33 -7.38 16.11
C GLY A 287 -15.32 -7.34 14.95
N TYR A 288 -14.81 -6.91 13.81
CA TYR A 288 -15.52 -6.94 12.53
C TYR A 288 -14.68 -7.71 11.52
N ALA A 289 -15.36 -8.41 10.63
CA ALA A 289 -14.72 -9.11 9.53
C ALA A 289 -15.42 -8.77 8.21
N VAL A 290 -14.63 -8.56 7.18
CA VAL A 290 -15.08 -8.53 5.79
C VAL A 290 -14.46 -9.73 5.09
N VAL A 291 -15.27 -10.44 4.29
CA VAL A 291 -14.80 -11.54 3.46
C VAL A 291 -15.14 -11.24 2.02
N ILE A 292 -14.12 -11.04 1.18
CA ILE A 292 -14.28 -10.62 -0.20
C ILE A 292 -13.99 -11.80 -1.13
N GLY A 293 -14.83 -11.98 -2.14
CA GLY A 293 -14.62 -13.00 -3.16
C GLY A 293 -15.58 -12.85 -4.32
N ASP A 294 -15.32 -13.60 -5.38
CA ASP A 294 -16.23 -13.71 -6.52
C ASP A 294 -17.18 -14.90 -6.28
N PRO A 295 -18.47 -14.66 -5.99
CA PRO A 295 -19.42 -15.74 -5.72
C PRO A 295 -19.72 -16.60 -6.96
N GLN A 296 -19.56 -16.06 -8.17
CA GLN A 296 -19.79 -16.80 -9.43
C GLN A 296 -18.65 -17.78 -9.71
N ARG A 297 -17.42 -17.41 -9.30
CA ARG A 297 -16.22 -18.23 -9.50
C ARG A 297 -15.83 -19.03 -8.26
N GLY A 298 -16.46 -18.78 -7.11
CA GLY A 298 -16.10 -19.39 -5.83
C GLY A 298 -14.71 -19.00 -5.32
N GLN A 299 -14.13 -17.91 -5.84
CA GLN A 299 -12.78 -17.46 -5.53
C GLN A 299 -12.76 -16.44 -4.40
N ARG A 300 -11.68 -16.42 -3.61
CA ARG A 300 -11.44 -15.39 -2.60
C ARG A 300 -10.51 -14.33 -3.16
N ALA A 301 -10.79 -13.07 -2.83
CA ALA A 301 -10.03 -11.94 -3.33
C ALA A 301 -8.96 -11.54 -2.31
N GLU A 302 -7.71 -11.78 -2.66
CA GLU A 302 -6.53 -11.30 -1.93
C GLU A 302 -6.14 -9.91 -2.43
N GLY A 303 -5.49 -9.12 -1.58
CA GLY A 303 -4.89 -7.86 -1.98
C GLY A 303 -5.87 -6.68 -2.09
N ILE A 304 -7.08 -6.83 -1.54
CA ILE A 304 -8.11 -5.79 -1.59
C ILE A 304 -7.94 -4.90 -0.37
N GLY A 305 -7.70 -3.61 -0.59
CA GLY A 305 -7.66 -2.61 0.47
C GLY A 305 -9.05 -2.43 1.09
N VAL A 306 -9.11 -2.51 2.42
CA VAL A 306 -10.32 -2.36 3.23
C VAL A 306 -10.12 -1.29 4.29
N GLY A 307 -10.88 -0.20 4.18
CA GLY A 307 -10.97 0.86 5.18
C GLY A 307 -12.25 0.72 6.01
N PHE A 308 -12.14 0.30 7.26
CA PHE A 308 -13.23 0.26 8.23
C PHE A 308 -13.49 1.66 8.79
N VAL A 309 -14.65 2.24 8.49
CA VAL A 309 -15.01 3.60 8.92
C VAL A 309 -15.98 3.54 10.09
N TYR A 310 -15.57 4.14 11.20
CA TYR A 310 -16.31 4.15 12.45
C TYR A 310 -17.11 5.43 12.65
N SER A 311 -18.10 5.38 13.54
CA SER A 311 -18.98 6.51 13.87
C SER A 311 -18.29 7.71 14.52
N ASP A 312 -17.05 7.55 14.99
CA ASP A 312 -16.20 8.62 15.49
C ASP A 312 -15.41 9.34 14.37
N GLY A 313 -15.63 8.96 13.11
CA GLY A 313 -14.96 9.49 11.93
C GLY A 313 -13.58 8.88 11.66
N ARG A 314 -13.09 7.97 12.51
CA ARG A 314 -11.82 7.29 12.28
C ARG A 314 -11.98 6.20 11.22
N THR A 315 -10.93 6.02 10.43
CA THR A 315 -10.82 4.93 9.45
C THR A 315 -9.63 4.05 9.80
N GLU A 316 -9.85 2.74 9.88
CA GLU A 316 -8.80 1.74 10.04
C GLU A 316 -8.61 1.00 8.72
N ARG A 317 -7.39 1.04 8.18
CA ARG A 317 -7.06 0.39 6.90
C ARG A 317 -6.36 -0.93 7.14
N THR A 318 -6.71 -1.92 6.33
CA THR A 318 -6.07 -3.23 6.21
C THR A 318 -6.23 -3.72 4.78
N GLU A 319 -5.68 -4.89 4.47
CA GLU A 319 -5.83 -5.57 3.19
C GLU A 319 -6.39 -6.98 3.39
N THR A 320 -7.03 -7.55 2.37
CA THR A 320 -7.45 -8.95 2.44
C THR A 320 -6.27 -9.90 2.24
N GLY A 321 -6.12 -10.88 3.13
CA GLY A 321 -5.12 -11.95 2.96
C GLY A 321 -5.57 -13.04 1.96
N PRO A 322 -4.80 -14.13 1.81
CA PRO A 322 -5.05 -15.20 0.82
C PRO A 322 -6.43 -15.87 0.89
N SER A 323 -7.08 -15.82 2.06
CA SER A 323 -8.42 -16.37 2.24
C SER A 323 -9.55 -15.36 1.97
N GLY A 324 -9.22 -14.14 1.55
CA GLY A 324 -10.14 -13.04 1.28
C GLY A 324 -10.65 -12.30 2.52
N TRP A 325 -10.03 -12.51 3.68
CA TRP A 325 -10.47 -11.90 4.95
C TRP A 325 -9.70 -10.63 5.24
N ALA A 326 -10.44 -9.62 5.68
CA ALA A 326 -9.94 -8.39 6.31
C ALA A 326 -10.65 -8.22 7.65
N LEU A 327 -9.90 -7.84 8.69
CA LEU A 327 -10.38 -7.79 10.07
C LEU A 327 -10.15 -6.40 10.67
N ALA A 328 -10.96 -6.05 11.66
CA ALA A 328 -10.76 -4.85 12.45
C ALA A 328 -11.21 -5.08 13.90
N VAL A 329 -10.49 -4.43 14.83
CA VAL A 329 -10.79 -4.52 16.26
C VAL A 329 -11.92 -3.55 16.60
N ARG A 330 -12.87 -3.98 17.44
CA ARG A 330 -13.94 -3.08 17.90
C ARG A 330 -13.38 -1.96 18.76
N ARG A 331 -13.84 -0.74 18.49
CA ARG A 331 -13.47 0.45 19.24
C ARG A 331 -14.49 0.73 20.35
N PRO A 332 -14.07 0.95 21.61
CA PRO A 332 -14.99 1.37 22.66
C PRO A 332 -15.70 2.68 22.28
N GLY A 333 -17.03 2.70 22.38
CA GLY A 333 -17.84 3.88 22.09
C GLY A 333 -18.02 4.25 20.62
N ALA A 334 -17.44 3.48 19.67
CA ALA A 334 -17.60 3.73 18.24
C ALA A 334 -18.09 2.47 17.49
N ARG A 335 -19.08 2.67 16.62
CA ARG A 335 -19.73 1.62 15.83
C ARG A 335 -19.19 1.62 14.40
N LEU A 336 -19.13 0.46 13.77
CA LEU A 336 -18.75 0.39 12.36
C LEU A 336 -19.93 0.86 11.49
N GLN A 337 -19.70 1.84 10.62
CA GLN A 337 -20.77 2.43 9.78
C GLN A 337 -20.67 1.98 8.33
N GLN A 338 -19.44 1.88 7.81
CA GLN A 338 -19.20 1.54 6.42
C GLN A 338 -17.81 0.94 6.24
N VAL A 339 -17.59 0.31 5.10
CA VAL A 339 -16.27 -0.05 4.61
C VAL A 339 -15.99 0.62 3.28
N ILE A 340 -14.76 1.06 3.09
CA ILE A 340 -14.24 1.56 1.82
C ILE A 340 -13.38 0.46 1.23
N LEU A 341 -13.75 -0.04 0.05
CA LEU A 341 -13.06 -1.11 -0.64
C LEU A 341 -12.31 -0.57 -1.84
N GLN A 342 -11.07 -1.05 -2.02
CA GLN A 342 -10.22 -0.64 -3.12
C GLN A 342 -9.48 -1.87 -3.68
N ALA A 343 -9.78 -2.22 -4.93
CA ALA A 343 -9.00 -3.19 -5.69
C ALA A 343 -8.03 -2.47 -6.64
N PRO A 344 -7.01 -3.15 -7.16
CA PRO A 344 -6.22 -2.64 -8.28
C PRO A 344 -7.13 -2.22 -9.44
N ASP A 345 -6.89 -1.04 -10.01
CA ASP A 345 -7.61 -0.50 -11.17
C ASP A 345 -9.13 -0.29 -11.00
N ILE A 346 -9.67 -0.46 -9.79
CA ILE A 346 -11.06 -0.13 -9.45
C ILE A 346 -11.08 1.08 -8.52
N PRO A 347 -11.87 2.14 -8.84
CA PRO A 347 -12.08 3.25 -7.92
C PRO A 347 -12.62 2.77 -6.57
N ALA A 348 -12.19 3.43 -5.49
CA ALA A 348 -12.63 3.09 -4.15
C ALA A 348 -14.17 3.20 -4.02
N GLN A 349 -14.81 2.19 -3.45
CA GLN A 349 -16.26 2.12 -3.27
C GLN A 349 -16.61 2.00 -1.78
N ALA A 350 -17.57 2.80 -1.33
CA ALA A 350 -18.07 2.73 0.04
C ALA A 350 -19.33 1.85 0.12
N LEU A 351 -19.36 0.92 1.07
CA LEU A 351 -20.54 0.13 1.40
C LEU A 351 -20.95 0.39 2.83
N ALA A 352 -22.21 0.82 3.01
CA ALA A 352 -22.81 0.94 4.33
C ALA A 352 -22.99 -0.45 4.96
N LEU A 353 -22.67 -0.55 6.25
CA LEU A 353 -22.78 -1.79 7.02
C LEU A 353 -23.77 -1.61 8.17
N ASP A 354 -24.55 -2.67 8.42
CA ASP A 354 -25.51 -2.72 9.52
C ASP A 354 -25.06 -3.76 10.55
N GLU A 355 -24.39 -3.29 11.60
CA GLU A 355 -23.87 -4.12 12.70
C GLU A 355 -24.98 -4.89 13.45
N SER A 356 -26.25 -4.46 13.34
CA SER A 356 -27.37 -5.14 14.01
C SER A 356 -27.70 -6.49 13.38
N ARG A 357 -27.28 -6.71 12.12
CA ARG A 357 -27.50 -7.96 11.38
C ARG A 357 -26.38 -8.98 11.56
N GLY A 358 -25.25 -8.55 12.11
CA GLY A 358 -24.07 -9.38 12.32
C GLY A 358 -22.79 -8.57 12.17
N ARG A 359 -21.66 -9.26 12.21
CA ARG A 359 -20.33 -8.63 12.21
C ARG A 359 -19.33 -9.24 11.25
N ILE A 360 -19.78 -10.24 10.48
CA ILE A 360 -19.05 -10.79 9.35
C ILE A 360 -19.82 -10.38 8.10
N PHE A 361 -19.20 -9.60 7.24
CA PHE A 361 -19.80 -9.06 6.03
C PHE A 361 -19.20 -9.76 4.81
N ALA A 362 -19.97 -10.63 4.17
CA ALA A 362 -19.56 -11.28 2.92
C ALA A 362 -19.85 -10.33 1.76
N ILE A 363 -18.81 -9.99 1.02
CA ILE A 363 -18.86 -9.01 -0.07
C ILE A 363 -18.49 -9.72 -1.37
N GLY A 364 -19.40 -9.63 -2.34
CA GLY A 364 -19.18 -10.08 -3.70
C GLY A 364 -18.35 -9.07 -4.47
N LEU A 365 -17.32 -9.55 -5.16
CA LEU A 365 -16.56 -8.81 -6.17
C LEU A 365 -17.00 -9.29 -7.56
N ASP A 366 -17.56 -8.37 -8.35
CA ASP A 366 -17.79 -8.60 -9.78
C ASP A 366 -16.47 -8.47 -10.52
N SER A 367 -15.75 -9.59 -10.67
CA SER A 367 -14.46 -9.63 -11.35
C SER A 367 -14.56 -9.28 -12.85
N ALA A 368 -15.74 -9.41 -13.46
CA ALA A 368 -15.96 -8.99 -14.84
C ALA A 368 -16.07 -7.46 -14.95
N ALA A 369 -16.64 -6.79 -13.95
CA ALA A 369 -16.61 -5.33 -13.84
C ALA A 369 -15.23 -4.76 -13.47
N ALA A 370 -14.31 -5.63 -13.00
CA ALA A 370 -12.94 -5.31 -12.63
C ALA A 370 -11.90 -5.50 -13.74
N MET A 371 -12.32 -5.90 -14.95
CA MET A 371 -11.39 -6.13 -16.06
C MET A 371 -10.79 -4.79 -16.53
N PRO A 372 -9.46 -4.66 -16.61
CA PRO A 372 -8.85 -3.44 -17.11
C PRO A 372 -9.28 -3.19 -18.56
N VAL A 373 -9.42 -1.90 -18.92
CA VAL A 373 -9.59 -1.55 -20.33
C VAL A 373 -8.36 -2.00 -21.13
N PRO A 374 -8.49 -2.53 -22.36
CA PRO A 374 -7.34 -3.02 -23.13
C PRO A 374 -6.29 -1.94 -23.43
N PHE A 375 -6.71 -0.67 -23.44
CA PHE A 375 -5.86 0.51 -23.59
C PHE A 375 -6.61 1.78 -23.17
N ASP A 376 -5.89 2.80 -22.70
CA ASP A 376 -6.44 4.15 -22.50
C ASP A 376 -6.55 4.92 -23.82
N GLN A 377 -5.49 4.88 -24.63
CA GLN A 377 -5.43 5.52 -25.94
C GLN A 377 -4.66 4.68 -26.96
N ILE A 378 -5.14 4.69 -28.21
CA ILE A 378 -4.39 4.23 -29.38
C ILE A 378 -4.30 5.38 -30.39
N ILE A 379 -3.09 5.65 -30.86
CA ILE A 379 -2.84 6.60 -31.94
C ILE A 379 -2.63 5.79 -33.22
N LEU A 380 -3.50 5.95 -34.19
CA LEU A 380 -3.42 5.34 -35.50
C LEU A 380 -2.83 6.35 -36.49
N SER A 381 -1.85 5.93 -37.29
CA SER A 381 -1.38 6.71 -38.45
C SER A 381 -2.19 6.35 -39.68
N GLN A 382 -2.44 7.33 -40.54
CA GLN A 382 -3.08 7.12 -41.83
C GLN A 382 -2.02 6.85 -42.91
N ASP A 383 -2.20 5.78 -43.68
CA ASP A 383 -1.35 5.43 -44.83
C ASP A 383 -2.21 4.86 -45.95
N ASP A 384 -2.25 5.53 -47.10
CA ASP A 384 -3.06 5.17 -48.27
C ASP A 384 -4.52 4.77 -47.97
N GLY A 385 -5.16 5.51 -47.05
CA GLY A 385 -6.54 5.24 -46.61
C GLY A 385 -6.70 4.11 -45.59
N ALA A 386 -5.64 3.37 -45.29
CA ALA A 386 -5.58 2.41 -44.19
C ALA A 386 -5.18 3.10 -42.87
N LEU A 387 -5.55 2.47 -41.75
CA LEU A 387 -5.14 2.90 -40.41
C LEU A 387 -4.14 1.90 -39.84
N ILE A 388 -3.01 2.40 -39.31
CA ILE A 388 -1.95 1.56 -38.75
C ILE A 388 -1.87 1.80 -37.26
N ALA A 389 -2.04 0.73 -36.48
CA ALA A 389 -1.90 0.75 -35.03
C ALA A 389 -0.48 0.32 -34.62
N PRO A 390 0.23 1.07 -33.77
CA PRO A 390 1.60 0.72 -33.35
C PRO A 390 1.72 -0.62 -32.63
N ARG A 391 0.64 -1.05 -31.96
CA ARG A 391 0.61 -2.24 -31.10
C ARG A 391 -0.04 -3.47 -31.76
N VAL A 392 -0.65 -3.31 -32.93
CA VAL A 392 -1.33 -4.41 -33.64
C VAL A 392 -0.64 -4.61 -34.98
N PRO A 393 0.06 -5.73 -35.20
CA PRO A 393 0.68 -6.03 -36.49
C PRO A 393 -0.39 -6.03 -37.60
N GLY A 394 -0.09 -5.43 -38.74
CA GLY A 394 -1.01 -5.33 -39.87
C GLY A 394 -1.52 -3.90 -40.11
N ARG A 395 -2.57 -3.80 -40.93
CA ARG A 395 -3.23 -2.53 -41.28
C ARG A 395 -4.74 -2.71 -41.30
N TYR A 396 -5.45 -1.72 -40.77
CA TYR A 396 -6.90 -1.66 -40.80
C TYR A 396 -7.35 -1.09 -42.15
N VAL A 397 -8.01 -1.91 -42.96
CA VAL A 397 -8.51 -1.54 -44.29
C VAL A 397 -10.02 -1.33 -44.21
N ARG A 398 -10.51 -0.26 -44.85
CA ARG A 398 -11.94 0.08 -44.82
C ARG A 398 -12.73 -0.84 -45.75
N HIS A 399 -13.87 -1.34 -45.27
CA HIS A 399 -14.84 -2.15 -46.02
C HIS A 399 -16.18 -1.45 -46.23
#